data_AF-A0AA35UAS1-F1
#
_entry.id   AF-A0AA35UAS1-F1
#
_cell.length_a   1.000
_cell.length_b   1.000
_cell.length_c   1.000
_cell.angle_alpha   90.00
_cell.angle_beta   90.00
_cell.angle_gamma   90.00
#
_symmetry.space_group_name_H-M   'P 1'
#
loop_
_entity.id
_entity.type
_entity.pdbx_description
1 polymer ?
#
loop_
_entity_poly.entity_id
_entity_poly.type
_entity_poly.pdbx_seq_one_letter_code
_entity_poly.pdbx_strand_id
1 'polypeptide(L)'
;MLVSFIFVVAGLTTPNPSAVSGESVLNDAEAARGILRITRHPFLWGLSLWALVHVIANGDVAALLLFGSLLALCLAGTRSIDAKRRRTYGDRWERFAAATSNVPFMAIKEGRNRLELGEIGWQRLGIAVALYLAMLHFHAKIFGVSPLF
;
A
#
# COMPACT_ATOMS: atom_id res chain seq x y z
N MET A 1 -10.23 -2.98 -7.91
CA MET A 1 -10.43 -1.94 -6.86
C MET A 1 -10.37 -2.44 -5.43
N LEU A 2 -11.11 -3.49 -5.03
CA LEU A 2 -11.10 -3.97 -3.62
C LEU A 2 -9.69 -4.21 -3.05
N VAL A 3 -8.77 -4.81 -3.82
CA VAL A 3 -7.38 -5.02 -3.39
C VAL A 3 -6.69 -3.69 -3.03
N SER A 4 -6.92 -2.62 -3.79
CA SER A 4 -6.41 -1.28 -3.48
C SER A 4 -6.91 -0.79 -2.12
N PHE A 5 -8.20 -0.97 -1.83
CA PHE A 5 -8.79 -0.61 -0.53
C PHE A 5 -8.18 -1.40 0.62
N ILE A 6 -7.95 -2.70 0.45
CA ILE A 6 -7.29 -3.54 1.46
C ILE A 6 -5.88 -3.01 1.75
N PHE A 7 -5.10 -2.74 0.71
CA PHE A 7 -3.74 -2.22 0.84
C PHE A 7 -3.71 -0.83 1.51
N VAL A 8 -4.64 0.06 1.15
CA VAL A 8 -4.75 1.40 1.75
C VAL A 8 -5.16 1.31 3.23
N VAL A 9 -6.26 0.63 3.55
CA VAL A 9 -6.76 0.53 4.93
C VAL A 9 -5.76 -0.17 5.82
N ALA A 10 -5.25 -1.33 5.39
CA ALA A 10 -4.26 -2.06 6.17
C ALA A 10 -2.94 -1.27 6.29
N GLY A 11 -2.54 -0.56 5.24
CA GLY A 11 -1.32 0.25 5.23
C GLY A 11 -1.39 1.49 6.13
N LEU A 12 -2.57 2.11 6.28
CA LEU A 12 -2.79 3.27 7.14
C LEU A 12 -3.00 2.89 8.61
N THR A 13 -3.51 1.70 8.90
CA THR A 13 -3.90 1.27 10.25
C THR A 13 -2.95 0.24 10.87
N THR A 14 -1.89 -0.13 10.16
CA THR A 14 -0.80 -0.96 10.69
C THR A 14 0.39 -0.05 11.02
N PRO A 15 0.97 -0.12 12.25
CA PRO A 15 2.20 0.59 12.57
C PRO A 15 3.28 0.28 11.52
N ASN A 16 3.80 1.31 10.87
CA ASN A 16 4.65 1.15 9.69
C ASN A 16 5.87 2.08 9.72
N PRO A 17 7.11 1.54 9.70
CA PRO A 17 8.35 2.33 9.61
C PRO A 17 8.43 3.33 8.45
N SER A 18 7.73 3.07 7.34
CA SER A 18 7.73 3.97 6.18
C SER A 18 6.74 5.13 6.33
N ALA A 19 5.79 5.06 7.25
CA ALA A 19 4.80 6.10 7.52
C ALA A 19 5.42 7.34 8.23
N VAL A 20 4.71 8.46 8.17
CA VAL A 20 5.09 9.68 8.90
C VAL A 20 5.05 9.38 10.40
N SER A 21 6.12 9.73 11.12
CA SER A 21 6.29 9.41 12.56
C SER A 21 6.27 7.91 12.90
N GLY A 22 6.47 7.03 11.92
CA GLY A 22 6.45 5.57 12.12
C GLY A 22 7.79 4.95 12.51
N GLU A 23 8.88 5.72 12.60
CA GLU A 23 10.23 5.21 12.78
C GLU A 23 10.48 4.48 14.10
N SER A 24 9.65 4.69 15.12
CA SER A 24 9.75 3.97 16.40
C SER A 24 9.55 2.46 16.23
N VAL A 25 8.78 2.04 15.23
CA VAL A 25 8.51 0.63 14.91
C VAL A 25 9.80 -0.10 14.51
N LEU A 26 10.84 0.60 14.04
CA LEU A 26 12.14 -0.01 13.75
C LEU A 26 12.89 -0.51 14.99
N ASN A 27 12.43 -0.15 16.19
CA ASN A 27 13.01 -0.63 17.44
C ASN A 27 12.41 -1.98 17.89
N ASP A 28 11.27 -2.39 17.30
CA ASP A 28 10.62 -3.64 17.63
C ASP A 28 11.40 -4.82 17.01
N ALA A 29 11.50 -5.92 17.77
CA ALA A 29 12.16 -7.14 17.30
C ALA A 29 11.47 -7.73 16.06
N GLU A 30 10.15 -7.52 15.92
CA GLU A 30 9.35 -8.01 14.79
C GLU A 30 8.60 -6.87 14.09
N ALA A 31 9.35 -5.91 13.54
CA ALA A 31 8.80 -4.78 12.78
C ALA A 31 8.05 -5.20 11.50
N ALA A 32 8.34 -6.37 10.94
CA ALA A 32 7.72 -6.91 9.72
C ALA A 32 6.47 -7.73 10.05
N ARG A 33 5.36 -7.05 10.38
CA ARG A 33 4.11 -7.67 10.84
C ARG A 33 2.89 -7.28 10.01
N GLY A 34 1.90 -8.17 9.92
CA GLY A 34 0.64 -7.93 9.22
C GLY A 34 0.84 -7.66 7.73
N ILE A 35 0.26 -6.58 7.23
CA ILE A 35 0.37 -6.21 5.81
C ILE A 35 1.81 -5.93 5.37
N LEU A 36 2.70 -5.58 6.32
CA LEU A 36 4.12 -5.33 6.03
C LEU A 36 4.88 -6.58 5.61
N ARG A 37 4.35 -7.78 5.93
CA ARG A 37 4.89 -9.05 5.41
C ARG A 37 4.69 -9.18 3.89
N ILE A 38 3.63 -8.57 3.35
CA ILE A 38 3.35 -8.57 1.91
C ILE A 38 4.26 -7.54 1.21
N THR A 39 4.24 -6.29 1.67
CA THR A 39 5.11 -5.22 1.16
C THR A 39 5.36 -4.20 2.26
N ARG A 40 6.54 -3.59 2.27
CA ARG A 40 6.87 -2.50 3.21
C ARG A 40 6.23 -1.15 2.86
N HIS A 41 5.58 -1.04 1.69
CA HIS A 41 4.86 0.16 1.24
C HIS A 41 3.41 -0.14 0.85
N PRO A 42 2.60 -0.73 1.75
CA PRO A 42 1.25 -1.18 1.44
C PRO A 42 0.35 -0.04 0.94
N PHE A 43 0.41 1.13 1.59
CA PHE A 43 -0.38 2.29 1.19
C PHE A 43 -0.05 2.76 -0.24
N LEU A 44 1.24 2.91 -0.57
CA LEU A 44 1.65 3.36 -1.90
C LEU A 44 1.30 2.34 -2.98
N TRP A 45 1.44 1.04 -2.71
CA TRP A 45 0.98 0.01 -3.65
C TRP A 45 -0.54 0.01 -3.82
N GLY A 46 -1.30 0.28 -2.76
CA GLY A 46 -2.75 0.46 -2.84
C GLY A 46 -3.14 1.63 -3.76
N LEU A 47 -2.46 2.77 -3.61
CA LEU A 47 -2.66 3.92 -4.50
C LEU A 47 -2.19 3.65 -5.94
N SER A 48 -1.07 2.96 -6.13
CA SER A 48 -0.62 2.54 -7.47
C SER A 48 -1.64 1.65 -8.16
N LEU A 49 -2.18 0.64 -7.46
CA LEU A 49 -3.22 -0.23 -8.02
C LEU A 49 -4.50 0.54 -8.33
N TRP A 50 -4.91 1.46 -7.45
CA TRP A 50 -6.05 2.34 -7.70
C TRP A 50 -5.84 3.22 -8.94
N ALA A 51 -4.70 3.90 -9.03
CA ALA A 51 -4.38 4.79 -10.14
C ALA A 51 -4.29 4.02 -11.46
N LEU A 52 -3.65 2.84 -11.46
CA LEU A 52 -3.54 1.98 -12.63
C LEU A 52 -4.92 1.57 -13.17
N VAL A 53 -5.84 1.15 -12.30
CA VAL A 53 -7.19 0.78 -12.76
C VAL A 53 -7.93 2.01 -13.32
N HIS A 54 -7.74 3.20 -12.75
CA HIS A 54 -8.33 4.42 -13.34
C HIS A 54 -7.72 4.79 -14.68
N VAL A 55 -6.41 4.63 -14.88
CA VAL A 55 -5.78 4.82 -16.21
C VAL A 55 -6.36 3.85 -17.24
N ILE A 56 -6.62 2.61 -16.85
CA ILE A 56 -7.19 1.60 -17.76
C ILE A 56 -8.67 1.88 -18.04
N ALA A 57 -9.43 2.30 -17.03
CA ALA A 57 -10.87 2.52 -17.14
C ALA A 57 -11.23 3.84 -17.84
N ASN A 58 -10.38 4.87 -17.73
CA ASN A 58 -10.63 6.18 -18.32
C ASN A 58 -9.80 6.33 -19.60
N GLY A 59 -10.47 6.60 -20.73
CA GLY A 59 -9.85 6.70 -22.05
C GLY A 59 -9.39 8.10 -22.46
N ASP A 60 -9.43 9.09 -21.56
CA ASP A 60 -9.14 10.49 -21.88
C ASP A 60 -7.77 10.97 -21.35
N VAL A 61 -7.27 12.04 -21.98
CA VAL A 61 -5.95 12.60 -21.68
C VAL A 61 -5.88 13.21 -20.27
N ALA A 62 -6.98 13.79 -19.77
CA ALA A 62 -6.98 14.41 -18.44
C ALA A 62 -6.84 13.34 -17.34
N ALA A 63 -7.57 12.23 -17.47
CA ALA A 63 -7.44 11.08 -16.60
C ALA A 63 -6.04 10.46 -16.69
N LEU A 64 -5.48 10.31 -17.90
CA LEU A 64 -4.11 9.81 -18.07
C LEU A 64 -3.09 10.70 -17.35
N LEU A 65 -3.20 12.03 -17.46
CA LEU A 65 -2.29 12.95 -16.78
C LEU A 65 -2.43 12.86 -15.26
N LEU A 66 -3.65 12.84 -14.74
CA LEU A 66 -3.89 12.76 -13.30
C LEU A 66 -3.45 11.41 -12.72
N PHE A 67 -4.05 10.32 -13.18
CA PHE A 67 -3.81 8.99 -12.61
C PHE A 67 -2.44 8.43 -13.02
N GLY A 68 -1.97 8.75 -14.22
CA GLY A 68 -0.64 8.35 -14.68
C GLY A 68 0.48 9.04 -13.88
N SER A 69 0.35 10.35 -13.60
CA SER A 69 1.32 11.04 -12.75
C SER A 69 1.30 10.53 -11.31
N LEU A 70 0.11 10.26 -10.75
CA LEU A 70 -0.04 9.66 -9.41
C LEU A 70 0.53 8.24 -9.35
N LEU A 71 0.33 7.43 -10.39
CA LEU A 71 0.91 6.08 -10.49
C LEU A 71 2.44 6.16 -10.48
N ALA A 72 3.01 7.02 -11.32
CA ALA A 72 4.45 7.24 -11.39
C ALA A 72 5.00 7.74 -10.03
N LEU A 73 4.34 8.71 -9.42
CA LEU A 73 4.70 9.26 -8.12
C LEU A 73 4.71 8.18 -7.02
N CYS A 74 3.68 7.33 -6.95
CA CYS A 74 3.60 6.30 -5.93
C CYS A 74 4.70 5.24 -6.10
N LEU A 75 4.93 4.78 -7.34
CA LEU A 75 5.98 3.79 -7.63
C LEU A 75 7.38 4.34 -7.37
N ALA A 76 7.66 5.59 -7.79
CA ALA A 76 8.92 6.27 -7.49
C ALA A 76 9.06 6.55 -5.97
N GLY A 77 7.96 6.92 -5.33
CA GLY A 77 7.84 7.20 -3.90
C GLY A 77 8.33 6.06 -3.03
N THR A 78 7.97 4.81 -3.35
CA THR A 78 8.46 3.63 -2.61
C THR A 78 9.99 3.59 -2.53
N ARG A 79 10.68 3.83 -3.67
CA ARG A 79 12.14 3.79 -3.76
C ARG A 79 12.78 5.00 -3.12
N SER A 80 12.17 6.18 -3.28
CA SER A 80 12.62 7.42 -2.65
C SER A 80 12.58 7.31 -1.12
N ILE A 81 11.47 6.80 -0.56
CA ILE A 81 11.34 6.58 0.88
C ILE A 81 12.37 5.55 1.34
N ASP A 82 12.55 4.43 0.64
CA ASP A 82 13.57 3.45 1.00
C ASP A 82 14.97 4.05 1.06
N ALA A 83 15.34 4.85 0.06
CA ALA A 83 16.64 5.50 0.00
C ALA A 83 16.81 6.49 1.16
N LYS A 84 15.79 7.30 1.45
CA LYS A 84 15.79 8.23 2.58
C LYS A 84 15.91 7.49 3.91
N ARG A 85 15.06 6.48 4.15
CA ARG A 85 15.03 5.72 5.41
C ARG A 85 16.32 4.93 5.64
N ARG A 86 16.92 4.35 4.60
CA ARG A 86 18.24 3.70 4.70
C ARG A 86 19.31 4.69 5.15
N ARG A 87 19.37 5.89 4.55
CA ARG A 87 20.34 6.94 4.94
C ARG A 87 20.12 7.46 6.35
N THR A 88 18.86 7.56 6.80
CA THR A 88 18.54 8.12 8.12
C THR A 88 18.67 7.13 9.27
N TYR A 89 18.32 5.85 9.06
CA TYR A 89 18.21 4.86 10.13
C TYR A 89 19.22 3.70 10.05
N GLY A 90 20.03 3.63 8.99
CA GLY A 90 21.12 2.67 8.83
C GLY A 90 20.68 1.22 9.10
N ASP A 91 21.43 0.54 9.96
CA ASP A 91 21.23 -0.87 10.33
C ASP A 91 19.81 -1.20 10.78
N ARG A 92 19.11 -0.27 11.45
CA ARG A 92 17.73 -0.50 11.88
C ARG A 92 16.80 -0.69 10.68
N TRP A 93 16.98 0.13 9.65
CA TRP A 93 16.24 0.00 8.40
C TRP A 93 16.66 -1.24 7.63
N GLU A 94 17.95 -1.58 7.62
CA GLU A 94 18.44 -2.76 6.90
C GLU A 94 17.89 -4.06 7.48
N ARG A 95 17.80 -4.19 8.80
CA ARG A 95 17.14 -5.36 9.43
C ARG A 95 15.67 -5.49 9.01
N PHE A 96 14.91 -4.39 9.04
CA PHE A 96 13.53 -4.38 8.58
C PHE A 96 13.40 -4.69 7.07
N ALA A 97 14.28 -4.11 6.25
CA ALA A 97 14.30 -4.32 4.81
C ALA A 97 14.72 -5.75 4.43
N ALA A 98 15.55 -6.41 5.24
CA ALA A 98 15.91 -7.82 5.07
C ALA A 98 14.69 -8.74 5.29
N ALA A 99 13.83 -8.44 6.26
CA ALA A 99 12.62 -9.22 6.54
C ALA A 99 11.41 -8.88 5.63
N THR A 100 11.52 -7.87 4.75
CA THR A 100 10.43 -7.38 3.90
C THR A 100 10.87 -7.21 2.45
N SER A 101 9.96 -6.74 1.59
CA SER A 101 10.27 -6.32 0.22
C SER A 101 9.43 -5.12 -0.16
N ASN A 102 9.91 -4.34 -1.13
CA ASN A 102 9.09 -3.34 -1.80
C ASN A 102 8.04 -4.01 -2.69
N VAL A 103 8.47 -4.98 -3.52
CA VAL A 103 7.54 -5.70 -4.41
C VAL A 103 6.66 -6.64 -3.58
N PRO A 104 5.31 -6.54 -3.70
CA PRO A 104 4.39 -7.39 -2.96
C PRO A 104 4.73 -8.88 -3.07
N PHE A 105 4.67 -9.59 -1.95
CA PHE A 105 4.93 -11.03 -1.79
C PHE A 105 6.36 -11.50 -2.09
N MET A 106 7.26 -10.63 -2.54
CA MET A 106 8.60 -11.06 -2.96
C MET A 106 9.42 -11.61 -1.78
N ALA A 107 9.36 -10.98 -0.59
CA ALA A 107 10.06 -11.48 0.60
C ALA A 107 9.56 -12.85 1.07
N ILE A 108 8.27 -13.14 0.85
CA ILE A 108 7.66 -14.43 1.17
C ILE A 108 8.14 -15.48 0.16
N LYS A 109 8.13 -15.14 -1.13
CA LYS A 109 8.64 -16.00 -2.20
C LYS A 109 10.13 -16.36 -1.99
N GLU A 110 10.92 -15.42 -1.51
CA GLU A 110 12.35 -15.59 -1.22
C GLU A 110 12.63 -16.25 0.14
N GLY A 111 11.60 -16.64 0.90
CA GLY A 111 11.74 -17.32 2.19
C GLY A 111 12.25 -16.44 3.33
N ARG A 112 12.35 -15.11 3.14
CA ARG A 112 12.79 -14.18 4.18
C ARG A 112 11.71 -13.89 5.22
N ASN A 113 10.46 -14.17 4.89
CA ASN A 113 9.31 -14.06 5.79
C ASN A 113 8.19 -15.02 5.33
N ARG A 114 7.08 -15.10 6.07
CA ARG A 114 5.92 -15.94 5.78
C ARG A 114 4.62 -15.12 5.73
N LEU A 115 3.61 -15.65 5.06
CA LEU A 115 2.29 -15.03 5.02
C LEU A 115 1.51 -15.39 6.28
N GLU A 116 1.08 -14.38 7.04
CA GLU A 116 0.27 -14.55 8.25
C GLU A 116 -1.02 -13.74 8.13
N LEU A 117 -2.04 -14.31 7.49
CA LEU A 117 -3.29 -13.60 7.23
C LEU A 117 -4.01 -13.15 8.51
N GLY A 118 -3.84 -13.90 9.60
CA GLY A 118 -4.39 -13.55 10.91
C GLY A 118 -3.85 -12.21 11.45
N GLU A 119 -2.65 -11.80 11.08
CA GLU A 119 -2.04 -10.55 11.54
C GLU A 119 -2.56 -9.31 10.82
N ILE A 120 -3.16 -9.47 9.64
CA ILE A 120 -3.79 -8.36 8.92
C ILE A 120 -5.00 -7.87 9.73
N GLY A 121 -5.71 -8.79 10.39
CA GLY A 121 -6.84 -8.51 11.26
C GLY A 121 -8.16 -8.37 10.49
N TRP A 122 -9.15 -9.17 10.89
CA TRP A 122 -10.47 -9.22 10.26
C TRP A 122 -11.20 -7.87 10.27
N GLN A 123 -10.98 -7.05 11.31
CA GLN A 123 -11.54 -5.70 11.39
C GLN A 123 -11.06 -4.82 10.22
N ARG A 124 -9.76 -4.85 9.88
CA ARG A 124 -9.21 -4.04 8.77
C ARG A 124 -9.77 -4.50 7.43
N LEU A 125 -9.91 -5.81 7.24
CA LEU A 125 -10.53 -6.39 6.05
C LEU A 125 -12.01 -5.99 5.94
N GLY A 126 -12.77 -6.07 7.04
CA GLY A 126 -14.16 -5.64 7.10
C GLY A 126 -14.32 -4.16 6.76
N ILE A 127 -13.48 -3.29 7.33
CA ILE A 127 -13.47 -1.85 7.01
C ILE A 127 -13.13 -1.62 5.53
N ALA A 128 -12.13 -2.31 4.98
CA ALA A 128 -11.77 -2.18 3.57
C ALA A 128 -12.91 -2.60 2.63
N VAL A 129 -13.60 -3.70 2.94
CA VAL A 129 -14.79 -4.14 2.19
C VAL A 129 -15.92 -3.12 2.31
N ALA A 130 -16.22 -2.64 3.53
CA ALA A 130 -17.27 -1.66 3.75
C ALA A 130 -17.00 -0.34 2.99
N LEU A 131 -15.77 0.18 3.06
CA LEU A 131 -15.37 1.38 2.32
C LEU A 131 -15.41 1.16 0.80
N TYR A 132 -15.00 -0.01 0.32
CA TYR A 132 -15.11 -0.36 -1.10
C TYR A 132 -16.57 -0.39 -1.57
N LEU A 133 -17.46 -1.05 -0.83
CA LEU A 133 -18.89 -1.11 -1.16
C LEU A 133 -19.56 0.26 -1.09
N ALA A 134 -19.23 1.06 -0.08
CA ALA A 134 -19.70 2.43 0.04
C ALA A 134 -19.22 3.28 -1.15
N MET A 135 -17.94 3.21 -1.50
CA MET A 135 -17.42 3.92 -2.65
C MET A 135 -18.09 3.45 -3.94
N LEU A 136 -18.27 2.15 -4.14
CA LEU A 136 -18.95 1.59 -5.30
C LEU A 136 -20.39 2.11 -5.42
N HIS A 137 -21.12 2.20 -4.30
CA HIS A 137 -22.49 2.69 -4.27
C HIS A 137 -22.59 4.19 -4.52
N PHE A 138 -21.69 4.99 -3.94
CA PHE A 138 -21.73 6.45 -4.02
C PHE A 138 -20.90 7.04 -5.17
N HIS A 139 -20.14 6.23 -5.90
CA HIS A 139 -19.20 6.71 -6.93
C HIS A 139 -19.87 7.63 -7.95
N ALA A 140 -20.96 7.17 -8.56
CA ALA A 140 -21.69 7.95 -9.57
C ALA A 140 -22.27 9.25 -9.00
N LYS A 141 -22.67 9.25 -7.72
CA LYS A 141 -23.19 10.45 -7.06
C LYS A 141 -22.08 11.46 -6.75
N ILE A 142 -20.89 11.00 -6.39
CA ILE A 142 -19.76 11.86 -6.01
C ILE A 142 -19.02 12.39 -7.24
N PHE A 143 -18.81 11.53 -8.24
CA PHE A 143 -17.95 11.81 -9.39
C PHE A 143 -18.70 11.98 -10.71
N GLY A 144 -20.02 11.78 -10.73
CA GLY A 144 -20.84 11.93 -11.93
C GLY A 144 -20.66 10.82 -12.98
N VAL A 145 -19.85 9.79 -12.69
CA VAL A 145 -19.52 8.71 -13.62
C VAL A 145 -19.72 7.33 -12.99
N SER A 146 -20.16 6.37 -13.81
CA SER A 146 -20.40 5.00 -13.35
C SER A 146 -19.07 4.29 -13.04
N PRO A 147 -18.97 3.55 -11.92
CA PRO A 147 -17.78 2.76 -11.58
C PRO A 147 -17.72 1.39 -12.26
N LEU A 148 -18.78 0.99 -12.99
CA LEU A 148 -18.93 -0.35 -13.57
C LEU A 148 -18.92 -0.35 -15.11
N PHE A 149 -19.15 0.83 -15.71
CA PHE A 149 -19.33 1.05 -17.15
C PHE A 149 -18.97 2.50 -17.46
#